data_AF-A0A0J6CGE0-F1
#
_entry.id   AF-A0A0J6CGE0-F1
#
_cell.length_a   1.000
_cell.length_b   1.000
_cell.length_c   1.000
_cell.angle_alpha   90.00
_cell.angle_beta   90.00
_cell.angle_gamma   90.00
#
_symmetry.space_group_name_H-M   'P 1'
#
loop_
_entity.id
_entity.type
_entity.pdbx_description
1 polymer ?
#
loop_
_entity_poly.entity_id
_entity_poly.type
_entity_poly.pdbx_seq_one_letter_code
_entity_poly.pdbx_strand_id
1 'polypeptide(L)'
;MYARLHFACTTFDTHKNLDTIAYERDLYLMLFDKSFKKVYESKLASNRFNPYTGWNTINNGIILFVDNIHDKNDSDNLIVDLIHPD
;
A
#
# COMPACT_ATOMS: atom_id res chain seq x y z
N MET A 1 -13.72 11.59 2.80
CA MET A 1 -13.35 10.33 2.12
C MET A 1 -12.55 9.54 3.12
N TYR A 2 -12.77 8.24 3.19
CA TYR A 2 -11.97 7.34 4.01
C TYR A 2 -11.13 6.46 3.09
N ALA A 3 -9.94 6.09 3.54
CA ALA A 3 -9.02 5.25 2.80
C ALA A 3 -8.66 4.01 3.62
N ARG A 4 -8.52 2.89 2.94
CA ARG A 4 -8.06 1.63 3.52
C ARG A 4 -7.02 1.01 2.60
N LEU A 5 -5.84 0.76 3.15
CA LEU A 5 -4.90 -0.19 2.57
C LEU A 5 -5.23 -1.59 3.06
N HIS A 6 -5.25 -2.54 2.14
CA HIS A 6 -5.50 -3.94 2.47
C HIS A 6 -4.78 -4.87 1.52
N PHE A 7 -4.46 -6.07 2.01
CA PHE A 7 -3.72 -7.07 1.25
C PHE A 7 -4.67 -7.99 0.48
N ALA A 8 -4.23 -8.44 -0.70
CA ALA A 8 -4.82 -9.61 -1.36
C ALA A 8 -4.77 -10.86 -0.48
N CYS A 9 -5.67 -11.80 -0.74
CA CYS A 9 -5.62 -13.13 -0.13
C CYS A 9 -4.29 -13.83 -0.49
N THR A 10 -3.76 -14.61 0.44
CA THR A 10 -2.63 -15.52 0.19
C THR A 10 -2.81 -16.81 0.98
N THR A 11 -2.09 -17.85 0.59
CA THR A 11 -1.99 -19.09 1.36
C THR A 11 -0.91 -18.94 2.43
N PHE A 12 -1.25 -19.28 3.66
CA PHE A 12 -0.26 -19.30 4.74
C PHE A 12 0.72 -20.45 4.55
N ASP A 13 2.02 -20.15 4.59
CA ASP A 13 3.11 -21.11 4.46
C ASP A 13 3.98 -21.06 5.73
N THR A 14 3.97 -22.15 6.50
CA THR A 14 4.75 -22.25 7.75
C THR A 14 6.26 -22.24 7.54
N HIS A 15 6.73 -22.39 6.29
CA HIS A 15 8.15 -22.33 5.94
C HIS A 15 8.62 -20.91 5.58
N LYS A 16 7.70 -19.94 5.43
CA LYS A 16 8.02 -18.54 5.18
C LYS A 16 7.86 -17.71 6.46
N ASN A 17 8.73 -16.71 6.62
CA ASN A 17 8.53 -15.74 7.71
C ASN A 17 7.34 -14.81 7.39
N LEU A 18 6.73 -14.24 8.43
CA LEU A 18 5.51 -13.42 8.30
C LEU A 18 5.74 -12.14 7.48
N ASP A 19 6.91 -11.52 7.61
CA ASP A 19 7.23 -10.28 6.90
C ASP A 19 7.29 -10.54 5.40
N THR A 20 8.01 -11.58 4.96
CA THR A 20 8.05 -12.03 3.56
C THR A 20 6.66 -12.31 3.03
N ILE A 21 5.81 -13.01 3.80
CA ILE A 21 4.41 -13.25 3.41
C ILE A 21 3.65 -11.93 3.24
N ALA A 22 3.89 -10.91 4.08
CA ALA A 22 3.22 -9.62 3.98
C ALA A 22 3.70 -8.79 2.78
N TYR A 23 5.01 -8.70 2.55
CA TYR A 23 5.59 -7.88 1.48
C TYR A 23 5.40 -8.48 0.08
N GLU A 24 5.29 -9.80 -0.04
CA GLU A 24 4.98 -10.47 -1.32
C GLU A 24 3.51 -10.33 -1.74
N ARG A 25 2.62 -9.95 -0.82
CA ARG A 25 1.19 -9.81 -1.12
C ARG A 25 0.93 -8.53 -1.88
N ASP A 26 0.07 -8.63 -2.88
CA ASP A 26 -0.47 -7.45 -3.55
C ASP A 26 -1.21 -6.56 -2.55
N LEU A 27 -0.86 -5.27 -2.57
CA LEU A 27 -1.47 -4.25 -1.75
C LEU A 27 -2.54 -3.50 -2.57
N TYR A 28 -3.67 -3.21 -1.95
CA TYR A 28 -4.79 -2.52 -2.58
C TYR A 28 -5.13 -1.26 -1.81
N LEU A 29 -5.41 -0.19 -2.56
CA LEU A 29 -6.01 1.02 -2.04
C LEU A 29 -7.51 0.99 -2.31
N MET A 30 -8.31 1.07 -1.25
CA MET A 30 -9.76 1.21 -1.34
C MET A 30 -10.19 2.54 -0.73
N LEU A 31 -11.10 3.24 -1.40
CA LEU A 31 -11.66 4.51 -0.93
C LEU A 31 -13.15 4.42 -0.72
N PHE A 32 -13.62 5.17 0.27
CA PHE A 32 -15.01 5.23 0.68
C PHE A 32 -15.49 6.68 0.78
N ASP A 33 -16.76 6.90 0.44
CA ASP A 33 -17.43 8.17 0.69
C ASP A 33 -17.72 8.40 2.18
N LYS A 34 -18.37 9.53 2.53
CA LYS A 34 -18.70 9.87 3.93
C LYS A 34 -19.67 8.90 4.59
N SER A 35 -20.40 8.11 3.80
CA SER A 35 -21.34 7.07 4.25
C SER A 35 -20.70 5.68 4.28
N PHE A 36 -19.37 5.60 4.15
CA PHE A 36 -18.61 4.34 4.08
C PHE A 36 -19.00 3.44 2.90
N LYS A 37 -19.57 4.00 1.83
CA LYS A 37 -19.78 3.27 0.58
C LYS A 37 -18.49 3.28 -0.23
N LYS A 38 -18.07 2.11 -0.74
CA LYS A 38 -16.90 1.99 -1.62
C LYS A 38 -17.13 2.79 -2.90
N VAL A 39 -16.17 3.66 -3.24
CA VAL A 39 -16.17 4.47 -4.47
C VAL A 39 -15.02 4.15 -5.41
N TYR A 40 -13.91 3.63 -4.89
CA TYR A 40 -12.73 3.28 -5.66
C TYR A 40 -12.00 2.10 -5.04
N GLU A 41 -11.39 1.26 -5.87
CA GLU A 41 -10.45 0.23 -5.46
C GLU A 41 -9.46 -0.06 -6.59
N SER A 42 -8.17 -0.04 -6.27
CA SER A 42 -7.12 -0.39 -7.24
C SER A 42 -5.98 -1.14 -6.58
N LYS A 43 -5.40 -2.07 -7.35
CA LYS A 43 -4.16 -2.75 -6.99
C LYS A 43 -3.00 -1.78 -7.14
N LEU A 44 -2.18 -1.68 -6.10
CA LEU A 44 -0.93 -0.92 -6.11
C LEU A 44 0.20 -1.72 -6.78
N ALA A 45 1.26 -1.02 -7.19
CA ALA A 45 2.44 -1.68 -7.73
C ALA A 45 3.00 -2.70 -6.72
N SER A 46 3.15 -3.95 -7.17
CA SER A 46 3.67 -5.06 -6.35
C SER A 46 5.12 -4.78 -5.94
N ASN A 47 5.51 -5.22 -4.73
CA ASN A 47 6.86 -5.08 -4.19
C ASN A 47 7.41 -3.64 -4.27
N ARG A 48 6.60 -2.63 -3.93
CA ARG A 48 7.01 -1.22 -3.99
C ARG A 48 6.81 -0.45 -2.69
N PHE A 49 5.78 -0.80 -1.94
CA PHE A 49 5.34 -0.03 -0.78
C PHE A 49 5.44 -0.86 0.48
N ASN A 50 5.69 -0.19 1.60
CA ASN A 50 5.53 -0.76 2.93
C ASN A 50 4.03 -0.79 3.27
N PRO A 51 3.46 -1.96 3.57
CA PRO A 51 2.03 -2.06 3.78
C PRO A 51 1.57 -1.61 5.18
N TYR A 52 2.51 -1.40 6.11
CA TYR A 52 2.22 -1.07 7.50
C TYR A 52 2.28 0.44 7.78
N THR A 53 3.17 1.16 7.10
CA THR A 53 3.46 2.57 7.39
C THR A 53 3.68 3.36 6.10
N GLY A 54 3.99 4.65 6.23
CA GLY A 54 4.46 5.44 5.09
C GLY A 54 3.37 5.88 4.12
N TRP A 55 2.13 6.13 4.57
CA TRP A 55 1.11 6.70 3.70
C TRP A 55 0.30 7.79 4.41
N ASN A 56 -0.21 8.75 3.65
CA ASN A 56 -1.04 9.84 4.18
C ASN A 56 -2.03 10.36 3.13
N THR A 57 -3.08 11.02 3.59
CA THR A 57 -4.04 11.71 2.71
C THR A 57 -3.56 13.13 2.41
N ILE A 58 -3.70 13.57 1.16
CA ILE A 58 -3.50 14.96 0.74
C ILE A 58 -4.80 15.52 0.13
N ASN A 59 -4.87 16.83 -0.11
CA ASN A 59 -6.09 17.51 -0.57
C ASN A 59 -6.76 16.87 -1.80
N ASN A 60 -5.98 16.23 -2.67
CA ASN A 60 -6.41 15.68 -3.95
C ASN A 60 -5.95 14.23 -4.17
N GLY A 61 -5.63 13.48 -3.12
CA GLY A 61 -5.14 12.11 -3.30
C GLY A 61 -4.53 11.48 -2.06
N ILE A 62 -3.72 10.46 -2.29
CA ILE A 62 -2.98 9.74 -1.26
C ILE A 62 -1.52 9.69 -1.66
N ILE A 63 -0.64 9.96 -0.70
CA ILE A 63 0.79 9.75 -0.85
C ILE A 63 1.16 8.40 -0.24
N LEU A 64 2.01 7.64 -0.93
CA LEU A 64 2.63 6.43 -0.41
C LEU A 64 4.15 6.54 -0.55
N PHE A 65 4.84 6.32 0.56
CA PHE A 65 6.29 6.20 0.64
C PHE A 65 6.72 4.92 -0.05
N VAL A 66 7.67 5.06 -0.98
CA VAL A 66 8.26 3.95 -1.71
C VAL A 66 9.31 3.33 -0.81
N ASP A 67 8.90 2.27 -0.11
CA ASP A 67 9.68 1.53 0.88
C ASP A 67 9.51 0.04 0.63
N ASN A 68 10.32 -0.47 -0.30
CA ASN A 68 10.35 -1.89 -0.61
C ASN A 68 11.44 -2.56 0.25
N ILE A 69 11.05 -3.49 1.11
CA ILE A 69 11.99 -4.25 1.96
C ILE A 69 13.04 -5.04 1.16
N HIS A 70 12.76 -5.34 -0.11
CA HIS A 70 13.69 -6.04 -1.00
C HIS A 70 14.57 -5.09 -1.81
N ASP A 71 14.29 -3.78 -1.79
CA ASP A 71 15.13 -2.78 -2.44
C ASP A 71 16.25 -2.38 -1.47
N LYS A 72 17.51 -2.59 -1.87
CA LYS A 72 18.70 -2.24 -1.06
C LYS A 72 19.01 -0.75 -1.11
N ASN A 73 18.00 0.07 -1.40
CA ASN A 73 18.20 1.48 -1.67
C ASN A 73 18.38 2.23 -0.34
N ASP A 74 19.60 2.16 0.20
CA ASP A 74 20.04 2.85 1.43
C ASP A 74 20.19 4.37 1.22
N SER A 75 19.39 4.97 0.33
CA SER A 75 19.45 6.41 0.07
C SER A 75 18.61 7.17 1.10
N ASP A 76 19.11 8.31 1.60
CA ASP A 76 18.37 9.22 2.48
C ASP A 76 17.22 9.98 1.78
N ASN A 77 16.87 9.60 0.54
CA ASN A 77 15.84 10.27 -0.23
C ASN A 77 14.45 9.82 0.18
N LEU A 78 13.56 10.79 0.41
CA LEU A 78 12.13 10.53 0.55
C LEU A 78 11.47 10.43 -0.85
N ILE A 79 11.25 9.20 -1.33
CA ILE A 79 10.57 8.93 -2.60
C ILE A 79 9.11 8.57 -2.31
N VAL A 80 8.17 9.28 -2.93
CA VAL A 80 6.73 9.04 -2.75
C VAL A 80 6.02 8.92 -4.09
N ASP A 81 5.02 8.04 -4.14
CA ASP A 81 4.04 8.00 -5.22
C ASP A 81 2.78 8.75 -4.81
N LEU A 82 2.25 9.56 -5.73
CA LEU A 82 0.96 10.23 -5.58
C LEU A 82 -0.10 9.42 -6.32
N ILE A 83 -1.15 9.03 -5.61
CA ILE A 83 -2.31 8.38 -6.18
C ILE A 83 -3.47 9.36 -6.20
N HIS A 84 -3.90 9.70 -7.41
CA HIS A 84 -5.12 10.44 -7.68
C HIS A 84 -6.22 9.44 -8.04
N PRO A 85 -7.18 9.19 -7.14
CA PRO A 85 -8.38 8.47 -7.51
C PRO A 85 -9.21 9.33 -8.47
N ASP A 86 -9.47 8.78 -9.66
CA ASP A 86 -10.38 9.38 -10.65
C ASP A 86 -11.81 9.51 -10.12
#